data_AF-A0AAP0YPS1-F1
#
_entry.id   AF-A0AAP0YPS1-F1
#
_cell.length_a   1.000
_cell.length_b   1.000
_cell.length_c   1.000
_cell.angle_alpha   90.00
_cell.angle_beta   90.00
_cell.angle_gamma   90.00
#
_symmetry.space_group_name_H-M   'P 1'
#
loop_
_entity.id
_entity.type
_entity.pdbx_description
1 polymer ?
#
loop_
_entity_poly.entity_id
_entity_poly.type
_entity_poly.pdbx_seq_one_letter_code
_entity_poly.pdbx_strand_id
1 'polypeptide(L)' 'MATRYIKWPEMLLLVGKSRPTIWRMYSKRNEFPKPERTKSGMFLGWPEASYEEWVQSKKC' A
#
# COMPACT_ATOMS: atom_id res chain seq x y z
N MET A 1 -6.33 10.50 -16.18
CA MET A 1 -5.25 9.87 -15.40
C MET A 1 -5.77 8.53 -14.92
N ALA A 2 -5.13 7.42 -15.27
CA ALA A 2 -5.60 6.09 -14.90
C ALA A 2 -5.19 5.77 -13.46
N THR A 3 -6.15 5.52 -12.57
CA THR A 3 -5.89 5.06 -11.19
C THR A 3 -5.33 3.63 -11.26
N ARG A 4 -4.01 3.51 -11.25
CA ARG A 4 -3.34 2.21 -11.15
C ARG A 4 -3.39 1.72 -9.71
N TYR A 5 -3.77 0.47 -9.56
CA TYR A 5 -3.83 -0.21 -8.27
C TYR A 5 -2.69 -1.20 -8.15
N ILE A 6 -1.83 -0.97 -7.16
CA ILE A 6 -0.73 -1.83 -6.79
C ILE A 6 -1.29 -3.01 -6.01
N LYS A 7 -1.14 -4.22 -6.52
CA LYS A 7 -1.54 -5.43 -5.80
C LYS A 7 -0.44 -5.87 -4.83
N TRP A 8 -0.74 -6.82 -3.95
CA TRP A 8 0.24 -7.43 -3.04
C TRP A 8 1.59 -7.82 -3.68
N PRO A 9 1.66 -8.56 -4.82
CA PRO A 9 2.94 -8.92 -5.42
C PRO A 9 3.78 -7.70 -5.83
N GLU A 10 3.16 -6.66 -6.34
CA GLU A 10 3.85 -5.41 -6.72
C GLU A 10 4.28 -4.62 -5.48
N MET A 11 3.40 -4.51 -4.47
CA MET A 11 3.71 -3.83 -3.22
C MET A 11 4.90 -4.46 -2.49
N LEU A 12 4.99 -5.81 -2.54
CA LEU A 12 6.11 -6.58 -2.01
C LEU A 12 7.43 -6.25 -2.70
N LEU A 13 7.41 -6.16 -4.03
CA LEU A 13 8.59 -5.82 -4.85
C LEU A 13 9.01 -4.37 -4.63
N LEU A 14 8.07 -3.44 -4.64
CA LEU A 14 8.31 -2.00 -4.45
C LEU A 14 8.87 -1.66 -3.07
N VAL A 15 8.30 -2.26 -2.02
CA VAL A 15 8.74 -2.01 -0.64
C VAL A 15 9.97 -2.86 -0.29
N GLY A 16 10.22 -3.95 -1.03
CA GLY A 16 11.29 -4.91 -0.76
C GLY A 16 11.15 -5.60 0.60
N LYS A 17 9.93 -5.68 1.15
CA LYS A 17 9.64 -6.25 2.47
C LYS A 17 8.54 -7.31 2.37
N SER A 18 8.63 -8.34 3.20
CA SER A 18 7.66 -9.43 3.26
C SER A 18 6.26 -8.97 3.67
N ARG A 19 5.21 -9.67 3.19
CA ARG A 19 3.79 -9.43 3.51
C ARG A 19 3.51 -9.22 5.01
N PRO A 20 4.02 -10.07 5.94
CA PRO A 20 3.75 -9.87 7.37
C PRO A 20 4.38 -8.59 7.92
N THR A 21 5.51 -8.14 7.36
CA THR A 21 6.16 -6.88 7.75
C THR A 21 5.32 -5.69 7.33
N ILE A 22 4.82 -5.69 6.08
CA ILE A 22 3.90 -4.66 5.59
C ILE A 22 2.61 -4.63 6.43
N TRP A 23 2.04 -5.79 6.73
CA TRP A 23 0.86 -5.89 7.61
C TRP A 23 1.13 -5.36 9.00
N ARG A 24 2.33 -5.59 9.57
CA ARG A 24 2.72 -5.05 10.87
C ARG A 24 2.91 -3.54 10.83
N MET A 25 3.48 -2.99 9.75
CA MET A 25 3.63 -1.54 9.56
C MET A 25 2.27 -0.86 9.40
N TYR A 26 1.34 -1.49 8.67
CA TYR A 26 -0.05 -1.03 8.58
C TYR A 26 -0.77 -1.14 9.93
N SER A 27 -0.85 -2.34 10.51
CA SER A 27 -1.70 -2.63 11.66
C SER A 27 -1.18 -2.10 13.00
N LYS A 28 0.15 -2.04 13.22
CA LYS A 28 0.72 -1.59 14.50
C LYS A 28 1.29 -0.19 14.46
N ARG A 29 1.81 0.24 13.31
CA ARG A 29 2.52 1.52 13.20
C ARG A 29 1.67 2.58 12.50
N ASN A 30 0.58 2.20 11.84
CA ASN A 30 -0.24 3.08 10.99
C ASN A 30 0.60 3.89 9.99
N GLU A 31 1.80 3.37 9.69
CA GLU A 31 2.84 4.00 8.87
C GLU A 31 2.76 3.45 7.45
N PHE A 32 1.67 2.84 7.03
CA PHE A 32 1.55 2.24 5.69
C PHE A 32 0.21 2.65 5.09
N PRO A 33 0.15 2.96 3.79
CA PRO A 33 -1.08 3.41 3.17
C PRO A 33 -2.19 2.36 3.34
N LYS A 34 -3.42 2.83 3.50
CA LYS A 34 -4.57 1.96 3.64
C LYS A 34 -4.88 1.33 2.29
N PRO A 35 -5.01 -0.01 2.21
CA PRO A 35 -5.44 -0.63 0.96
C PRO A 35 -6.86 -0.20 0.63
N GLU A 36 -7.08 0.15 -0.63
CA GLU A 36 -8.38 0.43 -1.16
C GLU A 36 -9.15 -0.88 -1.36
N ARG A 37 -10.37 -0.88 -0.86
CA ARG A 37 -11.33 -1.97 -0.99
C ARG A 37 -12.52 -1.42 -1.72
N THR A 38 -13.04 -2.19 -2.66
CA THR A 38 -14.31 -1.85 -3.30
C THR A 38 -15.44 -1.84 -2.26
N LYS A 39 -16.54 -1.15 -2.57
CA LYS A 39 -17.75 -1.11 -1.72
C LYS A 39 -18.30 -2.51 -1.39
N SER A 40 -17.99 -3.51 -2.23
CA SER A 40 -18.34 -4.92 -2.04
C SER A 40 -17.36 -5.71 -1.17
N GLY A 41 -16.34 -5.08 -0.59
CA GLY A 41 -15.36 -5.72 0.29
C GLY A 41 -14.23 -6.45 -0.43
N MET A 42 -14.19 -6.43 -1.78
CA MET A 42 -13.10 -7.03 -2.53
C MET A 42 -11.86 -6.13 -2.46
N PHE A 43 -10.74 -6.73 -2.05
CA PHE A 43 -9.43 -6.08 -2.01
C PHE A 43 -9.01 -5.66 -3.42
N LEU A 44 -8.87 -4.36 -3.65
CA LEU A 44 -8.52 -3.82 -4.97
C LEU A 44 -7.01 -3.61 -5.09
N GLY A 45 -6.37 -3.15 -4.01
CA GLY A 45 -4.93 -2.87 -3.96
C GLY A 45 -4.67 -1.54 -3.28
N TRP A 46 -3.52 -0.94 -3.54
CA TRP A 46 -3.22 0.43 -3.15
C TRP A 46 -3.22 1.32 -4.38
N PRO A 47 -3.91 2.47 -4.37
CA PRO A 47 -3.74 3.44 -5.44
C PRO A 47 -2.29 3.93 -5.44
N GLU A 48 -1.70 4.01 -6.64
CA GLU A 48 -0.31 4.45 -6.86
C GLU A 48 -0.02 5.79 -6.17
N ALA A 49 -0.97 6.73 -6.23
CA ALA A 49 -0.87 8.03 -5.55
C ALA A 49 -0.67 7.91 -4.02
N SER A 50 -1.42 7.05 -3.33
CA SER A 50 -1.25 6.88 -1.88
C SER A 50 0.06 6.16 -1.53
N TYR A 51 0.57 5.32 -2.43
CA TYR A 51 1.91 4.75 -2.25
C TYR A 51 2.99 5.83 -2.41
N GLU A 52 2.88 6.68 -3.42
CA GLU A 52 3.83 7.74 -3.71
C GLU A 52 3.88 8.79 -2.58
N GLU A 53 2.71 9.25 -2.09
CA GLU A 53 2.60 10.13 -0.92
C GLU A 53 3.28 9.52 0.31
N TRP A 54 3.10 8.22 0.53
CA TRP A 54 3.75 7.51 1.63
C TRP A 54 5.27 7.45 1.48
N VAL A 55 5.78 7.11 0.30
CA VAL A 55 7.22 7.09 0.01
C VAL A 55 7.82 8.47 0.25
N GLN A 56 7.12 9.52 -0.16
CA GLN A 56 7.56 10.90 0.02
C GLN A 56 7.57 11.31 1.50
N SER A 57 6.56 10.91 2.28
CA SER A 57 6.53 11.12 3.72
C SER A 57 7.64 10.37 4.47
N LYS A 58 8.16 9.27 3.94
CA LYS A 58 9.28 8.50 4.53
C LYS A 58 10.67 8.99 4.15
N LYS A 59 10.79 9.79 3.09
CA LYS A 59 12.06 10.36 2.61
C LYS A 59 12.46 11.66 3.31
N CYS A 60 11.59 12.24 4.14
CA CYS A 60 11.88 13.43 4.95
C CYS A 60 12.37 13.07 6.35
#